data_AF-A0A6G0VS95-F1
#
_entry.id   AF-A0A6G0VS95-F1
#
_cell.length_a   1.000
_cell.length_b   1.000
_cell.length_c   1.000
_cell.angle_alpha   90.00
_cell.angle_beta   90.00
_cell.angle_gamma   90.00
#
_symmetry.space_group_name_H-M   'P 1'
#
loop_
_entity.id
_entity.type
_entity.pdbx_description
1 polymer ?
#
loop_
_entity_poly.entity_id
_entity_poly.type
_entity_poly.pdbx_seq_one_letter_code
_entity_poly.pdbx_strand_id
1 'polypeptide(L)' 'MIFLKFKGDIVLLPRIPLIASESPIPFKRLQFPICLAFAMTINKSQGQTMSICGLDLEILDFFHMDSYMLPAHV' A
#
# COMPACT_ATOMS: atom_id res chain seq x y z
N MET A 1 -1.72 1.38 -5.06
CA MET A 1 -2.73 0.50 -5.69
C MET A 1 -3.76 1.40 -6.33
N ILE A 2 -4.02 1.30 -7.63
CA ILE A 2 -5.13 2.05 -8.21
C ILE A 2 -6.41 1.33 -7.79
N PHE A 3 -7.17 1.92 -6.87
CA PHE A 3 -8.51 1.46 -6.58
C PHE A 3 -9.35 1.76 -7.81
N LEU A 4 -9.69 0.70 -8.53
CA LEU A 4 -10.32 0.75 -9.84
C LEU A 4 -11.60 1.59 -9.78
N LYS A 5 -11.53 2.80 -10.33
CA LYS A 5 -12.67 3.71 -10.55
C LYS A 5 -13.27 3.57 -11.96
N PHE A 6 -13.07 2.41 -12.60
CA PHE A 6 -13.31 2.20 -14.03
C PHE A 6 -14.18 0.95 -14.24
N LYS A 7 -15.32 0.87 -13.54
CA LYS A 7 -16.22 -0.29 -13.62
C LYS A 7 -16.96 -0.26 -14.97
N GLY A 8 -16.63 -1.20 -15.85
CA GLY A 8 -17.27 -1.35 -17.17
C GLY A 8 -16.55 -0.64 -18.32
N ASP A 9 -15.47 0.08 -18.04
CA ASP A 9 -14.68 0.79 -19.05
C ASP A 9 -13.46 -0.02 -19.49
N ILE A 10 -13.13 0.06 -20.78
CA ILE A 10 -11.85 -0.42 -21.30
C ILE A 10 -10.83 0.70 -21.10
N VAL A 11 -10.00 0.57 -20.06
CA VAL A 11 -8.92 1.51 -19.74
C VAL A 11 -7.55 0.91 -20.03
N LEU A 12 -6.69 1.69 -20.68
CA LEU A 12 -5.27 1.36 -20.85
C LEU A 12 -4.51 1.71 -19.58
N LEU A 13 -3.95 0.71 -18.91
CA LEU A 13 -3.14 0.92 -17.72
C LEU A 13 -1.68 1.17 -18.11
N PRO A 14 -1.07 2.31 -17.73
CA PRO A 14 0.34 2.55 -17.99
C PRO A 14 1.20 1.67 -17.07
N ARG A 15 2.34 1.19 -17.58
CA ARG A 15 3.36 0.56 -16.72
C ARG A 15 4.14 1.65 -15.98
N ILE A 16 4.25 1.52 -14.66
CA ILE A 16 4.96 2.48 -13.81
C ILE A 16 6.35 1.93 -13.48
N PRO A 17 7.43 2.69 -13.72
CA PRO A 17 8.75 2.32 -13.29
C PRO A 17 8.93 2.58 -11.79
N LEU A 18 9.30 1.54 -11.05
CA LEU A 18 9.75 1.62 -9.67
C LEU A 18 11.28 1.57 -9.67
N ILE A 19 11.91 2.64 -9.19
CA ILE A 19 13.36 2.77 -9.10
C ILE A 19 13.73 2.74 -7.62
N ALA A 20 14.66 1.87 -7.25
CA ALA A 20 15.23 1.89 -5.91
C ALA A 20 16.20 3.08 -5.78
N SER A 21 15.89 4.04 -4.90
CA SER A 21 16.69 5.27 -4.73
C SER A 21 18.08 4.99 -4.15
N GLU A 22 18.18 4.03 -3.21
CA GLU A 22 19.37 3.84 -2.36
C GLU A 22 20.05 2.48 -2.57
N SER A 23 20.03 1.95 -3.79
CA SER A 23 20.61 0.65 -4.11
C SER A 23 21.97 0.80 -4.80
N PRO A 24 23.05 0.12 -4.33
CA PRO A 24 24.34 0.10 -5.01
C PRO A 24 24.27 -0.36 -6.46
N ILE A 25 23.24 -1.14 -6.80
CA ILE A 25 22.93 -1.60 -8.15
C ILE A 25 21.64 -0.91 -8.59
N PRO A 26 21.63 -0.11 -9.67
CA PRO A 26 20.42 0.55 -10.12
C PRO A 26 19.42 -0.50 -10.60
N PHE A 27 18.39 -0.75 -9.79
CA PHE A 27 17.31 -1.68 -10.13
C PHE A 27 16.05 -0.91 -10.49
N LYS A 28 15.54 -1.17 -11.70
CA LYS A 28 14.29 -0.60 -12.22
C LYS A 28 13.30 -1.71 -12.49
N ARG A 29 12.17 -1.71 -11.79
CA ARG A 29 11.05 -2.62 -12.06
C ARG A 29 9.99 -1.87 -12.84
N LEU A 30 9.61 -2.38 -14.00
CA LEU A 30 8.48 -1.84 -14.74
C LEU A 30 7.27 -2.74 -14.52
N GLN A 31 6.25 -2.25 -13.81
CA GLN A 31 5.07 -3.05 -13.46
C GLN A 31 3.78 -2.28 -13.71
N PHE A 32 2.70 -3.01 -14.03
CA PHE A 32 1.37 -2.42 -13.99
C PHE A 32 0.97 -2.20 -12.53
N PRO A 33 0.30 -1.08 -12.19
CA PRO A 33 -0.12 -0.77 -10.83
C PRO A 33 -1.40 -1.54 -10.42
N ILE A 34 -1.42 -2.85 -10.63
CA ILE A 34 -2.56 -3.74 -10.37
C ILE A 34 -2.15 -4.76 -9.31
N CYS A 35 -2.94 -4.91 -8.25
CA CYS A 35 -2.93 -6.13 -7.44
C CYS A 35 -4.37 -6.60 -7.25
N LEU A 36 -4.62 -7.89 -7.48
CA LEU A 36 -5.87 -8.52 -7.12
C LEU A 36 -5.82 -8.82 -5.62
N ALA A 37 -6.69 -8.19 -4.82
CA ALA A 37 -6.70 -8.38 -3.38
C ALA A 37 -8.13 -8.38 -2.84
N PHE A 38 -8.53 -9.50 -2.24
CA PHE A 38 -9.74 -9.61 -1.41
C PHE A 38 -9.49 -9.20 0.03
N ALA A 39 -8.26 -9.42 0.51
CA ALA A 39 -7.75 -9.00 1.81
C ALA A 39 -6.39 -8.33 1.63
N MET A 40 -6.08 -7.37 2.49
CA MET A 40 -4.79 -6.66 2.53
C MET A 40 -4.34 -6.57 3.98
N THR A 41 -3.03 -6.56 4.19
CA THR A 41 -2.47 -6.28 5.52
C THR A 41 -2.64 -4.79 5.87
N ILE A 42 -2.69 -4.46 7.16
CA ILE A 42 -2.87 -3.08 7.65
C ILE A 42 -1.83 -2.13 7.03
N ASN A 43 -0.55 -2.53 7.00
CA ASN A 43 0.51 -1.71 6.41
C ASN A 43 0.33 -1.47 4.91
N LYS A 44 -0.36 -2.36 4.19
CA LYS A 44 -0.66 -2.16 2.77
C LYS A 44 -1.89 -1.28 2.55
N SER A 45 -2.84 -1.25 3.49
CA SER A 45 -4.04 -0.42 3.42
C SER A 45 -3.87 0.97 4.06
N GLN A 46 -2.79 1.24 4.78
CA GLN A 46 -2.50 2.56 5.34
C GLN A 46 -2.55 3.65 4.26
N GLY A 47 -3.27 4.74 4.56
CA GLY A 47 -3.47 5.87 3.64
C GLY A 47 -4.45 5.60 2.49
N GLN A 48 -5.18 4.47 2.51
CA GLN A 48 -6.16 4.11 1.50
C GLN A 48 -7.58 4.14 2.09
N THR A 49 -8.54 4.65 1.31
CA THR A 49 -9.95 4.68 1.71
C THR A 49 -10.68 3.46 1.14
N MET A 50 -11.29 2.65 2.01
CA MET A 50 -12.13 1.50 1.63
C MET A 50 -13.57 1.78 2.05
N SER A 51 -14.53 1.53 1.16
CA SER A 51 -15.96 1.75 1.46
C SER A 51 -16.53 0.68 2.41
N ILE A 52 -16.06 -0.55 2.26
CA ILE A 52 -16.42 -1.71 3.08
C ILE A 52 -15.14 -2.51 3.30
N CYS A 53 -14.82 -2.82 4.56
CA CYS A 53 -13.71 -3.71 4.91
C CYS A 53 -14.07 -4.52 6.17
N GLY A 54 -13.76 -5.82 6.16
CA GLY A 54 -13.70 -6.64 7.37
C GLY A 54 -12.29 -6.56 7.96
N LEU A 55 -12.18 -6.50 9.28
CA LEU A 55 -10.91 -6.53 10.00
C LEU A 55 -10.78 -7.88 10.69
N ASP A 56 -9.76 -8.64 10.31
CA ASP A 56 -9.38 -9.87 10.97
C ASP A 56 -8.06 -9.65 11.73
N LEU A 57 -8.12 -9.75 13.06
CA LEU A 57 -7.01 -9.53 13.97
C LEU A 57 -6.70 -10.84 14.70
N GLU A 58 -6.45 -11.92 13.95
CA GLU A 58 -5.70 -13.03 14.52
C GLU A 58 -4.32 -12.50 14.95
N ILE A 59 -4.02 -12.65 16.24
CA ILE A 59 -2.96 -11.96 16.98
C ILE A 59 -1.64 -11.94 16.21
N LEU A 60 -1.29 -10.76 15.70
CA LEU A 60 0.03 -10.46 15.14
C LEU A 60 0.86 -9.84 16.27
N ASP A 61 1.47 -10.67 17.12
CA ASP A 61 2.36 -10.26 18.22
C ASP A 61 3.65 -9.61 17.70
N PHE A 62 3.57 -8.42 17.08
CA PHE A 62 4.77 -7.76 16.54
C PHE A 62 4.83 -6.23 16.65
N PHE A 63 4.11 -5.61 17.58
CA PHE A 63 4.37 -4.19 17.87
C PHE A 63 4.48 -3.94 19.36
N HIS A 64 5.72 -4.05 19.85
CA HIS A 64 6.27 -3.12 20.82
C HIS A 64 5.99 -1.72 20.27
N MET A 65 4.93 -1.11 20.80
CA MET A 65 4.52 0.25 20.52
C MET A 65 5.68 1.14 20.98
N ASP A 66 6.57 1.56 20.06
CA ASP A 66 7.61 2.56 20.36
C ASP A 66 6.91 3.89 20.67
N SER A 67 6.49 3.97 21.92
CA SER A 67 5.73 5.01 22.56
C SER A 67 6.65 6.17 22.96
N TYR A 68 7.29 6.90 22.02
CA TYR A 68 8.10 8.08 22.40
C TYR A 68 8.53 9.02 21.25
N MET A 69 7.68 9.40 20.28
CA MET A 69 7.99 10.57 19.42
C MET A 69 6.74 11.35 18.98
N LEU A 70 6.11 12.07 19.93
CA LEU A 70 5.34 13.27 19.64
C LEU A 70 5.79 14.38 20.62
N PRO A 71 6.56 15.39 20.19
CA PRO A 71 6.60 16.64 20.93
C PRO A 71 5.29 17.37 20.66
N ALA A 72 4.43 17.45 21.66
CA ALA A 72 3.28 18.34 21.65
C ALA A 72 3.78 19.79 21.72
N HIS A 73 3.82 20.47 20.57
CA HIS A 73 3.88 21.93 20.47
C HIS A 73 3.32 22.37 19.11
N VAL A 74 2.05 22.77 19.09
CA VAL A 74 1.51 24.11 18.75
C VAL A 74 0.12 24.19 19.35
#